data_AF-A0A7L9FJE2-F1
#
_entry.id   AF-A0A7L9FJE2-F1
#
_cell.length_a   1.000
_cell.length_b   1.000
_cell.length_c   1.000
_cell.angle_alpha   90.00
_cell.angle_beta   90.00
_cell.angle_gamma   90.00
#
_symmetry.space_group_name_H-M   'P 1'
#
loop_
_entity.id
_entity.type
_entity.pdbx_description
1 polymer ?
#
loop_
_entity_poly.entity_id
_entity_poly.type
_entity_poly.pdbx_seq_one_letter_code
_entity_poly.pdbx_strand_id
1 'polypeptide(L)'
;MSRVQLEYPSSRRAVVLEASLSAGTTLTTIFLASRSPSHVLEFSGAFITSFLALFTTLTVWKILKTEKALAIIFSKGEYEELRRGGLQEFLRGLAVVYAALALFVVLPPVVALGLVMGALTAKGFADSIHYLYVRRLEKAHGTRMVAYIESTDREGWYKLCISTA
;
A
#
# COMPACT_ATOMS: atom_id res chain seq x y z
N MET A 1 -11.99 -10.68 25.81
CA MET A 1 -11.80 -10.11 24.46
C MET A 1 -10.34 -10.25 24.07
N SER A 2 -10.03 -10.96 22.98
CA SER A 2 -8.64 -11.09 22.50
C SER A 2 -8.27 -9.89 21.63
N ARG A 3 -7.41 -9.00 22.13
CA ARG A 3 -6.84 -7.90 21.35
C ARG A 3 -5.55 -8.40 20.68
N VAL A 4 -5.54 -8.47 19.36
CA VAL A 4 -4.30 -8.76 18.61
C VAL A 4 -3.62 -7.43 18.35
N GLN A 5 -2.49 -7.19 19.02
CA GLN A 5 -1.67 -6.00 18.79
C GLN A 5 -0.80 -6.18 17.54
N LEU A 6 -0.79 -5.16 16.70
CA LEU A 6 -0.04 -5.07 15.46
C LEU A 6 0.75 -3.75 15.47
N GLU A 7 1.97 -3.79 14.95
CA GLU A 7 2.74 -2.57 14.73
C GLU A 7 2.12 -1.74 13.61
N TYR A 8 1.86 -0.46 13.89
CA TYR A 8 1.42 0.49 12.87
C TYR A 8 2.63 1.17 12.19
N PRO A 9 2.59 1.44 10.87
CA PRO A 9 1.59 0.99 9.90
C PRO A 9 1.83 -0.46 9.42
N SER A 10 3.06 -0.96 9.56
CA SER A 10 3.43 -2.36 9.36
C SER A 10 4.69 -2.70 10.16
N SER A 11 4.98 -4.00 10.30
CA SER A 11 6.19 -4.43 10.99
C SER A 11 7.45 -4.11 10.19
N ARG A 12 8.58 -3.89 10.87
CA ARG A 12 9.88 -3.65 10.19
C ARG A 12 10.21 -4.74 9.15
N ARG A 13 9.85 -6.00 9.45
CA ARG A 13 10.05 -7.14 8.54
C ARG A 13 9.19 -7.03 7.27
N ALA A 14 7.94 -6.61 7.42
CA ALA A 14 7.03 -6.42 6.29
C ALA A 14 7.55 -5.33 5.35
N VAL A 15 7.99 -4.19 5.89
CA VAL A 15 8.57 -3.10 5.09
C VAL A 15 9.82 -3.54 4.35
N VAL A 16 10.72 -4.29 5.00
CA VAL A 16 11.93 -4.80 4.33
C VAL A 16 11.55 -5.70 3.16
N LEU A 17 10.56 -6.59 3.34
CA LEU A 17 10.09 -7.48 2.29
C LEU A 17 9.45 -6.71 1.12
N GLU A 18 8.62 -5.70 1.42
CA GLU A 18 8.02 -4.81 0.42
C GLU A 18 9.08 -4.00 -0.35
N ALA A 19 10.09 -3.48 0.34
CA ALA A 19 11.20 -2.77 -0.26
C ALA A 19 12.06 -3.70 -1.14
N SER A 20 12.34 -4.92 -0.69
CA SER A 20 13.06 -5.93 -1.49
C SER A 20 12.29 -6.31 -2.75
N LEU A 21 10.97 -6.52 -2.65
CA LEU A 21 10.12 -6.79 -3.82
C LEU A 21 10.07 -5.61 -4.79
N SER A 22 10.00 -4.37 -4.27
CA SER A 22 10.02 -3.14 -5.07
C SER A 22 11.36 -2.95 -5.79
N ALA A 23 12.47 -3.24 -5.10
CA ALA A 23 13.80 -3.21 -5.70
C ALA A 23 13.95 -4.29 -6.78
N GLY A 24 13.51 -5.52 -6.50
CA GLY A 24 13.50 -6.61 -7.46
C GLY A 24 12.70 -6.29 -8.72
N THR A 25 11.47 -5.79 -8.57
CA THR A 25 10.62 -5.38 -9.69
C THR A 25 11.21 -4.21 -10.48
N THR A 26 11.86 -3.25 -9.82
CA THR A 26 12.58 -2.16 -10.49
C THR A 26 13.76 -2.70 -11.31
N LEU A 27 14.56 -3.61 -10.75
CA LEU A 27 15.68 -4.24 -11.46
C LEU A 27 15.19 -5.07 -12.67
N THR A 28 14.10 -5.82 -12.52
CA THR A 28 13.47 -6.54 -13.63
C THR A 28 12.99 -5.59 -14.72
N THR A 29 12.42 -4.44 -14.34
CA THR A 29 11.97 -3.39 -15.27
C THR A 29 13.15 -2.85 -16.08
N ILE A 30 14.26 -2.51 -15.41
CA ILE A 30 15.48 -2.02 -16.08
C ILE A 30 16.04 -3.08 -17.02
N PHE A 31 16.09 -4.34 -16.57
CA PHE A 31 16.55 -5.46 -17.39
C PHE A 31 15.70 -5.64 -18.65
N LEU A 32 14.36 -5.65 -18.51
CA LEU A 32 13.45 -5.79 -19.65
C LEU A 32 13.57 -4.63 -20.63
N ALA A 33 13.66 -3.39 -20.14
CA ALA A 33 13.87 -2.23 -21.00
C ALA A 33 15.17 -2.37 -21.81
N SER A 34 16.29 -2.74 -21.17
CA SER A 34 17.58 -2.91 -21.87
C SER A 34 17.61 -4.00 -22.93
N ARG A 35 16.74 -5.03 -22.83
CA ARG A 35 16.70 -6.16 -23.77
C ARG A 35 15.79 -5.94 -24.98
N SER A 36 14.86 -4.99 -24.91
CA SER A 36 13.86 -4.76 -25.96
C SER A 36 13.89 -3.31 -26.47
N PRO A 37 14.99 -2.86 -27.12
CA PRO A 37 15.21 -1.47 -27.50
C PRO A 37 14.10 -0.88 -28.38
N SER A 38 13.45 -1.69 -29.22
CA SER A 38 12.34 -1.27 -30.08
C SER A 38 11.07 -0.88 -29.31
N HIS A 39 10.92 -1.34 -28.06
CA HIS A 39 9.74 -1.15 -27.23
C HIS A 39 10.03 -0.37 -25.94
N VAL A 40 11.25 0.14 -25.77
CA VAL A 40 11.68 0.87 -24.56
C VAL A 40 10.79 2.05 -24.27
N LEU A 41 10.42 2.83 -25.29
CA LEU A 41 9.65 4.05 -25.14
C LEU A 41 8.22 3.77 -24.66
N GLU A 42 7.55 2.79 -25.26
CA GLU A 42 6.20 2.34 -24.88
C GLU A 42 6.18 1.78 -23.47
N PHE A 43 7.14 0.89 -23.16
CA PHE A 43 7.25 0.26 -21.85
C PHE A 43 7.59 1.27 -20.76
N SER A 44 8.62 2.11 -20.97
CA SER A 44 9.08 3.08 -19.97
C SER A 44 8.06 4.19 -19.77
N GLY A 45 7.39 4.64 -20.84
CA GLY A 45 6.30 5.60 -20.75
C GLY A 45 5.14 5.06 -19.91
N ALA A 46 4.68 3.84 -20.19
CA ALA A 46 3.64 3.17 -19.41
C ALA A 46 4.05 2.94 -17.95
N PHE A 47 5.29 2.49 -17.72
CA PHE A 47 5.83 2.29 -16.39
C PHE A 47 5.87 3.58 -15.57
N ILE A 48 6.49 4.64 -16.09
CA ILE A 48 6.66 5.91 -15.38
C ILE A 48 5.29 6.54 -15.08
N THR A 49 4.37 6.52 -16.04
CA THR A 49 3.03 7.10 -15.86
C THR A 49 2.23 6.36 -14.79
N SER A 50 2.15 5.03 -14.85
CA SER A 50 1.50 4.21 -13.82
C SER A 50 2.16 4.37 -12.46
N PHE A 51 3.50 4.36 -12.43
CA PHE A 51 4.28 4.52 -11.22
C PHE A 51 3.97 5.85 -10.54
N LEU A 52 4.13 6.97 -11.26
CA LEU A 52 3.91 8.31 -10.70
C LEU A 52 2.46 8.50 -10.25
N ALA A 53 1.49 8.07 -11.05
CA ALA A 53 0.08 8.22 -10.73
C ALA A 53 -0.28 7.45 -9.45
N LEU A 54 0.10 6.17 -9.36
CA LEU A 54 -0.24 5.35 -8.19
C LEU A 54 0.60 5.71 -6.97
N PHE A 55 1.90 6.00 -7.14
CA PHE A 55 2.78 6.37 -6.04
C PHE A 55 2.29 7.65 -5.35
N THR A 56 1.98 8.69 -6.13
CA THR A 56 1.49 9.96 -5.59
C THR A 56 0.12 9.78 -4.92
N THR A 57 -0.82 9.12 -5.61
CA THR A 57 -2.17 8.89 -5.08
C THR A 57 -2.15 8.09 -3.78
N LEU A 58 -1.40 6.98 -3.73
CA LEU A 58 -1.31 6.13 -2.55
C LEU A 58 -0.60 6.86 -1.40
N THR A 59 0.50 7.55 -1.68
CA THR A 59 1.28 8.28 -0.65
C THR A 59 0.45 9.40 -0.03
N VAL A 60 -0.17 10.25 -0.86
CA VAL A 60 -1.02 11.34 -0.39
C VAL A 60 -2.20 10.80 0.41
N TRP A 61 -2.90 9.78 -0.10
CA TRP A 61 -4.03 9.17 0.59
C TRP A 61 -3.63 8.62 1.97
N LYS A 62 -2.48 7.93 2.06
CA LYS A 62 -1.96 7.37 3.32
C LYS A 62 -1.54 8.43 4.32
N ILE A 63 -0.87 9.49 3.87
CA ILE A 63 -0.48 10.61 4.72
C ILE A 63 -1.73 11.30 5.27
N LEU A 64 -2.67 11.68 4.42
CA LEU A 64 -3.92 12.33 4.84
C LEU A 64 -4.73 11.46 5.79
N LYS A 65 -4.76 10.14 5.55
CA LYS A 65 -5.43 9.19 6.46
C LYS A 65 -4.74 9.14 7.83
N THR A 66 -3.41 9.17 7.85
CA THR A 66 -2.63 9.15 9.09
C THR A 66 -2.79 10.44 9.88
N GLU A 67 -2.78 11.60 9.22
CA GLU A 67 -3.02 12.90 9.86
C GLU A 67 -4.42 12.98 10.47
N LYS A 68 -5.44 12.49 9.76
CA LYS A 68 -6.81 12.39 10.30
C LYS A 68 -6.87 11.48 11.53
N ALA A 69 -6.20 10.32 11.47
CA ALA A 69 -6.14 9.40 12.61
C ALA A 69 -5.44 10.05 13.81
N LEU A 70 -4.31 10.72 13.59
CA LEU A 70 -3.58 11.46 14.62
C LEU A 70 -4.42 12.55 15.29
N ALA A 71 -5.13 13.36 14.51
CA ALA A 71 -5.99 14.41 15.05
C ALA A 71 -7.10 13.84 15.96
N ILE A 72 -7.61 12.65 15.62
CA ILE A 72 -8.61 11.95 16.43
C ILE A 72 -7.98 11.33 17.68
N ILE A 73 -6.81 10.72 17.57
CA ILE A 73 -6.08 10.14 18.70
C ILE A 73 -5.76 11.23 19.74
N PHE A 74 -5.26 12.39 19.31
CA PHE A 74 -4.95 13.48 20.24
C PHE A 74 -6.19 14.13 20.89
N SER A 75 -7.36 14.03 20.27
CA SER A 75 -8.60 14.61 20.83
C SER A 75 -9.44 13.62 21.64
N LYS A 76 -9.43 12.33 21.30
CA LYS A 76 -10.30 11.30 21.87
C LYS A 76 -9.56 10.12 22.49
N GLY A 77 -8.22 10.11 22.42
CA GLY A 77 -7.36 9.02 22.90
C GLY A 77 -7.19 7.89 21.88
N GLU A 78 -8.21 7.56 21.09
CA GLU A 78 -8.19 6.43 20.16
C GLU A 78 -8.90 6.74 18.84
N TYR A 79 -8.37 6.22 17.72
CA TYR A 79 -9.01 6.25 16.41
C TYR A 79 -9.58 4.87 16.07
N GLU A 80 -10.90 4.79 15.85
CA GLU A 80 -11.59 3.56 15.44
C GLU A 80 -12.03 3.63 13.98
N GLU A 81 -11.70 2.59 13.20
CA GLU A 81 -12.21 2.40 11.84
C GLU A 81 -12.90 1.05 11.73
N LEU A 82 -14.20 1.07 11.40
CA LEU A 82 -14.96 -0.15 11.13
C LEU A 82 -14.55 -0.70 9.76
N ARG A 83 -14.01 -1.91 9.73
CA ARG A 83 -13.62 -2.59 8.49
C ARG A 83 -14.38 -3.89 8.32
N ARG A 84 -14.56 -4.28 7.06
CA ARG A 84 -15.31 -5.48 6.70
C ARG A 84 -14.34 -6.51 6.16
N GLY A 85 -14.12 -7.56 6.93
CA GLY A 85 -13.30 -8.71 6.55
C GLY A 85 -14.09 -9.75 5.75
N GLY A 86 -13.37 -10.75 5.24
CA GLY A 86 -13.97 -11.94 4.63
C GLY A 86 -14.27 -11.78 3.13
N LEU A 87 -15.46 -12.22 2.69
CA LEU A 87 -15.79 -12.39 1.27
C LEU A 87 -15.62 -11.10 0.46
N GLN A 88 -15.99 -9.94 1.00
CA GLN A 88 -15.91 -8.68 0.25
C GLN A 88 -14.47 -8.19 0.04
N GLU A 89 -13.58 -8.38 1.02
CA GLU A 89 -12.14 -8.11 0.86
C GLU A 89 -11.53 -9.09 -0.15
N PHE A 90 -11.91 -10.37 -0.08
CA PHE A 90 -11.49 -11.38 -1.06
C PHE A 90 -11.94 -11.02 -2.49
N LEU A 91 -13.20 -10.62 -2.68
CA LEU A 91 -13.73 -10.18 -3.97
C LEU A 91 -13.03 -8.93 -4.50
N ARG A 92 -12.68 -7.97 -3.63
CA ARG A 92 -11.87 -6.81 -4.02
C ARG A 92 -10.47 -7.23 -4.49
N GLY A 93 -9.84 -8.17 -3.78
CA GLY A 93 -8.56 -8.74 -4.19
C GLY A 93 -8.63 -9.41 -5.56
N LEU A 94 -9.64 -10.26 -5.78
CA LEU A 94 -9.89 -10.87 -7.09
C LEU A 94 -10.14 -9.82 -8.17
N ALA A 95 -10.94 -8.79 -7.90
CA ALA A 95 -11.22 -7.73 -8.86
C ALA A 95 -9.93 -7.02 -9.32
N VAL A 96 -8.99 -6.77 -8.40
CA VAL A 96 -7.68 -6.19 -8.75
C VAL A 96 -6.87 -7.12 -9.65
N VAL A 97 -6.86 -8.43 -9.37
CA VAL A 97 -6.15 -9.42 -10.19
C VAL A 97 -6.76 -9.51 -11.59
N TYR A 98 -8.09 -9.61 -11.68
CA TYR A 98 -8.79 -9.63 -12.97
C TYR A 98 -8.63 -8.33 -13.75
N ALA A 99 -8.62 -7.18 -13.07
CA ALA A 99 -8.34 -5.90 -13.72
C ALA A 99 -6.94 -5.88 -14.33
N ALA A 100 -5.93 -6.40 -13.61
CA ALA A 100 -4.57 -6.50 -14.14
C ALA A 100 -4.51 -7.43 -15.37
N LEU A 101 -5.20 -8.57 -15.35
CA LEU A 101 -5.28 -9.48 -16.50
C LEU A 101 -6.03 -8.85 -17.68
N ALA A 102 -7.10 -8.11 -17.44
CA ALA A 102 -7.87 -7.42 -18.47
C ALA A 102 -7.02 -6.38 -19.22
N LEU A 103 -6.03 -5.74 -18.57
CA LEU A 103 -5.11 -4.83 -19.24
C LEU A 103 -4.36 -5.53 -20.38
N PHE A 104 -3.97 -6.79 -20.23
CA PHE A 104 -3.28 -7.55 -21.29
C PHE A 104 -4.19 -7.93 -22.46
N VAL A 105 -5.52 -7.86 -22.28
CA VAL A 105 -6.49 -8.11 -23.35
C VAL A 105 -6.78 -6.83 -24.13
N VAL A 106 -6.83 -5.68 -23.44
CA VAL A 106 -7.27 -4.40 -24.02
C VAL A 106 -6.11 -3.57 -24.56
N LEU A 107 -4.91 -3.69 -23.98
CA LEU A 107 -3.73 -2.90 -24.35
C LEU A 107 -2.65 -3.77 -25.02
N PRO A 108 -1.74 -3.15 -25.79
CA PRO A 108 -0.54 -3.83 -26.24
C PRO A 108 0.21 -4.48 -25.07
N PRO A 109 0.69 -5.73 -25.19
CA PRO A 109 1.27 -6.47 -24.06
C PRO A 109 2.43 -5.74 -23.37
N VAL A 110 3.23 -4.99 -24.14
CA VAL A 110 4.34 -4.16 -23.64
C VAL A 110 3.82 -3.05 -22.73
N VAL A 111 2.78 -2.33 -23.17
CA VAL A 111 2.17 -1.23 -22.41
C VAL A 111 1.49 -1.78 -21.16
N ALA A 112 0.72 -2.87 -21.28
CA ALA A 112 0.07 -3.53 -20.14
C ALA A 112 1.10 -3.97 -19.08
N LEU A 113 2.20 -4.59 -19.52
CA LEU A 113 3.28 -5.00 -18.62
C LEU A 113 3.94 -3.78 -17.94
N GLY A 114 4.20 -2.71 -18.68
CA GLY A 114 4.73 -1.46 -18.13
C GLY A 114 3.82 -0.88 -17.04
N LEU A 115 2.50 -0.81 -17.29
CA LEU A 115 1.52 -0.33 -16.31
C LEU A 115 1.50 -1.19 -15.04
N VAL A 116 1.48 -2.52 -15.18
CA VAL A 116 1.44 -3.45 -14.04
C VAL A 116 2.74 -3.37 -13.22
N MET A 117 3.90 -3.36 -13.89
CA MET A 117 5.19 -3.23 -13.21
C MET A 117 5.30 -1.90 -12.47
N GLY A 118 4.84 -0.80 -13.09
CA GLY A 118 4.78 0.52 -12.47
C GLY A 118 3.85 0.58 -11.25
N ALA A 119 2.72 -0.12 -11.31
CA ALA A 119 1.77 -0.20 -10.19
C ALA A 119 2.34 -0.99 -9.00
N LEU A 120 3.00 -2.12 -9.27
CA LEU A 120 3.62 -2.96 -8.25
C LEU A 120 4.76 -2.23 -7.54
N THR A 121 5.65 -1.56 -8.29
CA THR A 121 6.72 -0.75 -7.72
C THR A 121 6.15 0.43 -6.92
N ALA A 122 5.16 1.14 -7.46
CA ALA A 122 4.54 2.28 -6.78
C ALA A 122 3.97 1.91 -5.40
N LYS A 123 3.30 0.76 -5.31
CA LYS A 123 2.72 0.29 -4.04
C LYS A 123 3.80 0.13 -2.98
N GLY A 124 4.84 -0.66 -3.24
CA GLY A 124 5.85 -0.94 -2.21
C GLY A 124 6.72 0.27 -1.86
N PHE A 125 6.96 1.19 -2.80
CA PHE A 125 7.57 2.49 -2.49
C PHE A 125 6.66 3.37 -1.62
N ALA A 126 5.37 3.45 -1.93
CA ALA A 126 4.40 4.21 -1.13
C ALA A 126 4.27 3.64 0.30
N ASP A 127 4.28 2.30 0.45
CA ASP A 127 4.27 1.62 1.73
C ASP A 127 5.52 1.94 2.57
N SER A 128 6.69 1.93 1.91
CA SER A 128 7.97 2.28 2.54
C SER A 128 8.05 3.74 2.99
N ILE A 129 7.60 4.67 2.14
CA ILE A 129 7.54 6.10 2.46
C ILE A 129 6.55 6.36 3.60
N HIS A 130 5.39 5.71 3.58
CA HIS A 130 4.40 5.83 4.65
C HIS A 130 4.94 5.33 5.98
N TYR A 131 5.68 4.21 5.99
CA TYR A 131 6.36 3.73 7.19
C TYR A 131 7.35 4.76 7.74
N LEU A 132 8.22 5.32 6.90
CA LEU A 132 9.19 6.34 7.33
C LEU A 132 8.49 7.60 7.87
N TYR A 133 7.40 8.02 7.22
CA TYR A 133 6.58 9.15 7.66
C TYR A 133 6.00 8.90 9.06
N VAL A 134 5.40 7.73 9.31
CA VAL A 134 4.86 7.39 10.64
C VAL A 134 5.97 7.34 11.69
N ARG A 135 7.13 6.71 11.41
CA ARG A 135 8.25 6.67 12.37
C ARG A 135 8.80 8.05 12.70
N ARG A 136 8.79 8.97 11.73
CA ARG A 136 9.19 10.37 11.97
C ARG A 136 8.19 11.09 12.89
N LEU A 137 6.89 10.86 12.70
CA LEU A 137 5.85 11.40 13.55
C LEU A 137 5.92 10.86 14.99
N GLU A 138 6.07 9.54 15.15
CA GLU A 138 6.26 8.92 16.46
C GLU A 138 7.45 9.53 17.22
N LYS A 139 8.56 9.73 16.52
CA LYS A 139 9.75 10.39 17.10
C LYS A 139 9.48 11.85 17.48
N ALA A 140 8.70 12.59 16.68
CA ALA A 140 8.36 13.99 16.94
C ALA A 140 7.42 14.16 18.15
N HIS A 141 6.50 13.21 18.34
CA HIS A 141 5.51 13.27 19.42
C HIS A 141 5.92 12.48 20.68
N GLY A 142 7.00 11.70 20.62
CA GLY A 142 7.48 10.90 21.75
C GLY A 142 6.55 9.72 22.11
N THR A 143 5.69 9.31 21.18
CA THR A 143 4.67 8.27 21.37
C THR A 143 4.79 7.20 20.30
N ARG A 144 4.39 5.96 20.58
CA ARG A 144 4.38 4.89 19.58
C ARG A 144 2.96 4.57 19.14
N MET A 145 2.70 4.53 17.83
CA MET A 145 1.40 4.12 17.32
C MET A 145 1.28 2.61 17.32
N VAL A 146 0.21 2.11 17.93
CA VAL A 146 -0.12 0.68 17.97
C VAL A 146 -1.50 0.49 17.37
N ALA A 147 -1.62 -0.50 16.49
CA ALA A 147 -2.91 -0.92 15.97
C ALA A 147 -3.38 -2.16 16.71
N TYR A 148 -4.66 -2.26 17.01
CA TYR A 148 -5.28 -3.50 17.49
C TYR A 148 -6.58 -3.75 16.76
N ILE A 149 -6.86 -5.04 16.57
CA ILE A 149 -8.09 -5.49 15.93
C ILE A 149 -9.03 -5.98 17.04
N GLU A 150 -10.26 -5.46 17.04
CA GLU A 150 -11.33 -5.94 17.90
C GLU A 150 -12.44 -6.58 17.06
N SER A 151 -12.90 -7.76 17.49
CA SER A 151 -14.07 -8.42 16.92
C SER A 151 -15.32 -7.61 17.22
N THR A 152 -16.22 -7.48 16.25
CA THR A 152 -17.54 -6.89 16.48
C THR A 152 -18.61 -7.98 16.51
N ASP A 153 -19.76 -7.69 17.11
CA ASP A 153 -20.92 -8.61 17.12
C ASP A 153 -21.56 -8.79 15.73
N ARG A 154 -21.10 -8.02 14.72
CA ARG A 154 -21.56 -8.14 13.33
C ARG A 154 -20.65 -9.10 12.56
N GLU A 155 -21.25 -10.16 12.01
CA GLU A 155 -20.51 -11.11 11.17
C GLU A 155 -19.76 -10.41 10.02
N GLY A 156 -18.48 -10.77 9.87
CA GLY A 156 -17.60 -10.22 8.84
C GLY A 156 -17.11 -8.79 9.10
N TRP A 157 -17.35 -8.20 10.27
CA TRP A 157 -16.84 -6.88 10.63
C TRP A 157 -15.84 -6.93 11.78
N TYR A 158 -14.79 -6.12 11.66
CA TYR A 158 -13.78 -5.91 12.70
C TYR A 158 -13.51 -4.41 12.87
N LYS A 159 -13.20 -3.98 14.09
CA LYS A 159 -12.70 -2.63 14.37
C LYS A 159 -11.19 -2.64 14.26
N LEU A 160 -10.64 -1.75 13.44
CA LEU A 160 -9.23 -1.39 13.51
C LEU A 160 -9.11 -0.17 14.41
N CYS A 161 -8.50 -0.35 15.56
CA CYS A 161 -8.24 0.73 16.50
C CYS A 161 -6.77 1.12 16.42
N ILE A 162 -6.47 2.41 16.42
CA ILE A 162 -5.12 2.96 16.49
C ILE A 162 -5.05 3.86 17.72
N SER A 163 -4.05 3.61 18.55
CA SER A 163 -3.81 4.38 19.77
C SER A 163 -2.31 4.66 19.94
N THR A 164 -1.97 5.60 20.81
CA THR A 164 -0.60 5.84 21.27
C THR A 164 -0.31 5.00 22.50
N ALA A 165 0.76 4.20 22.44
CA ALA A 165 1.36 3.54 23.59
C ALA A 165 2.48 4.39 24.20
#